data_AF-A0A1M5PKI8-F1
#
_entry.id   AF-A0A1M5PKI8-F1
#
_cell.length_a   1.000
_cell.length_b   1.000
_cell.length_c   1.000
_cell.angle_alpha   90.00
_cell.angle_beta   90.00
_cell.angle_gamma   90.00
#
_symmetry.space_group_name_H-M   'P 1'
#
loop_
_entity.id
_entity.type
_entity.pdbx_description
1 polymer ?
#
loop_
_entity_poly.entity_id
_entity_poly.type
_entity_poly.pdbx_seq_one_letter_code
_entity_poly.pdbx_strand_id
1 'polypeptide(L)'
;MSDDGKEAPAPGLGFHTLQAKKYRMEQLARPSHWSPGVRVKSAEEYDRYADHLARELLATCTPEHMAVIAAQHMIYSDELKCLLEEDKTDLDKVFKSFFKITVQTSTMTAMTAVEAYRKHSAEKRAAGVRARKVEVMALARKIAAEKWRNDIDQEFKIGKMAEMVFSDLKETKYCKLVSSAGAVKRWIKPEAPYFASQPGPG
;
A
#
# COMPACT_ATOMS: atom_id res chain seq x y z
N MET A 1 -12.18 -33.91 -77.04
CA MET A 1 -12.26 -32.60 -77.71
C MET A 1 -12.67 -31.63 -76.61
N SER A 2 -11.69 -31.15 -75.83
CA SER A 2 -10.86 -29.96 -76.12
C SER A 2 -11.72 -28.69 -76.05
N ASP A 3 -11.70 -28.04 -74.89
CA ASP A 3 -11.51 -26.59 -74.88
C ASP A 3 -10.79 -26.14 -73.61
N ASP A 4 -9.64 -25.51 -73.82
CA ASP A 4 -8.72 -24.97 -72.82
C ASP A 4 -9.15 -23.53 -72.48
N GLY A 5 -9.80 -23.34 -71.33
CA GLY A 5 -10.09 -22.03 -70.77
C GLY A 5 -9.03 -21.60 -69.76
N LYS A 6 -7.90 -21.06 -70.26
CA LYS A 6 -6.79 -20.49 -69.47
C LYS A 6 -7.25 -19.46 -68.44
N GLU A 7 -6.94 -19.72 -67.18
CA GLU A 7 -6.83 -18.71 -66.12
C GLU A 7 -5.77 -17.65 -66.48
N ALA A 8 -6.13 -16.38 -66.35
CA ALA A 8 -5.16 -15.28 -66.41
C ALA A 8 -4.52 -15.09 -65.02
N PRO A 9 -3.19 -15.21 -64.89
CA PRO A 9 -2.52 -14.94 -63.62
C PRO A 9 -2.48 -13.43 -63.36
N ALA A 10 -2.73 -13.07 -62.10
CA ALA A 10 -2.60 -11.72 -61.58
C ALA A 10 -1.22 -11.12 -61.92
N PRO A 11 -1.12 -9.83 -62.29
CA PRO A 11 0.17 -9.17 -62.46
C PRO A 11 0.87 -9.12 -61.10
N GLY A 12 1.81 -10.04 -60.89
CA GLY A 12 2.75 -9.95 -59.80
C GLY A 12 3.49 -8.62 -59.88
N LEU A 13 3.52 -7.90 -58.76
CA LEU A 13 4.42 -6.78 -58.51
C LEU A 13 5.85 -7.32 -58.50
N GLY A 14 6.37 -7.59 -59.70
CA GLY A 14 7.75 -7.94 -59.94
C GLY A 14 8.63 -6.74 -59.67
N PHE A 15 9.43 -6.83 -58.61
CA PHE A 15 10.63 -6.02 -58.44
C PHE A 15 11.60 -6.31 -59.58
N HIS A 16 11.42 -5.64 -60.71
CA HIS A 16 12.44 -5.57 -61.75
C HIS A 16 13.31 -4.35 -61.51
N THR A 17 14.48 -4.63 -60.95
CA THR A 17 15.68 -3.80 -60.92
C THR A 17 16.11 -3.48 -62.35
N LEU A 18 15.51 -2.46 -62.96
CA LEU A 18 15.97 -1.91 -64.23
C LEU A 18 16.27 -0.42 -64.05
N GLN A 19 17.57 -0.20 -63.86
CA GLN A 19 18.31 1.01 -64.23
C GLN A 19 17.68 2.31 -63.76
N ALA A 20 18.21 2.75 -62.62
CA ALA A 20 18.37 4.14 -62.26
C ALA A 20 18.95 4.93 -63.45
N LYS A 21 18.07 5.35 -64.37
CA LYS A 21 18.30 6.53 -65.19
C LYS A 21 18.49 7.64 -64.17
N LYS A 22 19.74 8.09 -64.09
CA LYS A 22 20.17 9.33 -63.46
C LYS A 22 19.31 10.46 -64.01
N TYR A 23 18.08 10.60 -63.50
CA TYR A 23 17.56 11.91 -63.24
C TYR A 23 18.53 12.50 -62.25
N ARG A 24 19.40 13.33 -62.81
CA ARG A 24 20.12 14.35 -62.10
C ARG A 24 19.04 15.08 -61.31
N MET A 25 18.78 14.60 -60.09
CA MET A 25 18.41 15.45 -58.99
C MET A 25 19.58 16.44 -58.95
N GLU A 26 19.46 17.52 -59.72
CA GLU A 26 19.82 18.80 -59.16
C GLU A 26 19.19 18.75 -57.77
N GLN A 27 20.06 18.58 -56.79
CA GLN A 27 19.78 18.96 -55.44
C GLN A 27 19.31 20.41 -55.57
N LEU A 28 18.01 20.60 -55.76
CA LEU A 28 17.33 21.83 -55.42
C LEU A 28 17.81 22.07 -54.01
N ALA A 29 18.74 23.01 -53.90
CA ALA A 29 19.48 23.30 -52.69
C ALA A 29 18.44 23.32 -51.58
N ARG A 30 18.53 22.36 -50.66
CA ARG A 30 17.66 22.32 -49.49
C ARG A 30 17.75 23.72 -48.91
N PRO A 31 16.66 24.50 -48.87
CA PRO A 31 16.77 25.89 -48.50
C PRO A 31 17.47 26.00 -47.15
N SER A 32 18.50 26.86 -47.10
CA SER A 32 19.55 26.93 -46.09
C SER A 32 19.09 27.28 -44.66
N HIS A 33 17.80 27.18 -44.36
CA HIS A 33 17.18 27.71 -43.14
C HIS A 33 16.25 26.72 -42.44
N TRP A 34 15.79 25.67 -43.12
CA TRP A 34 14.92 24.65 -42.52
C TRP A 34 15.76 23.53 -41.89
N SER A 35 16.40 23.84 -40.76
CA SER A 35 16.97 22.80 -39.90
C SER A 35 15.87 22.20 -39.01
N PRO A 36 15.76 20.87 -38.88
CA PRO A 36 14.92 20.26 -37.85
C PRO A 36 15.24 20.90 -36.49
N GLY A 37 14.26 21.54 -35.85
CA GLY A 37 14.44 22.17 -34.54
C GLY A 37 14.37 23.71 -34.47
N VAL A 38 13.76 24.40 -35.45
CA VAL A 38 13.38 25.81 -35.27
C VAL A 38 12.43 25.92 -34.06
N ARG A 39 12.93 26.43 -32.94
CA ARG A 39 12.15 26.66 -31.72
C ARG A 39 11.57 28.06 -31.76
N VAL A 40 10.33 28.14 -32.19
CA VAL A 40 9.55 29.38 -32.13
C VAL A 40 9.17 29.66 -30.68
N LYS A 41 9.45 30.88 -30.19
CA LYS A 41 9.23 31.27 -28.79
C LYS A 41 8.05 32.22 -28.57
N SER A 42 7.51 32.80 -29.64
CA SER A 42 6.32 33.67 -29.57
C SER A 42 5.40 33.50 -30.79
N ALA A 43 4.16 33.96 -30.65
CA ALA A 43 3.17 33.91 -31.73
C ALA A 43 3.58 34.78 -32.93
N GLU A 44 4.14 35.96 -32.69
CA GLU A 44 4.59 36.86 -33.76
C GLU A 44 5.79 36.30 -34.54
N GLU A 45 6.63 35.52 -33.86
CA GLU A 45 7.72 34.79 -34.50
C GLU A 45 7.18 33.65 -35.36
N TYR A 46 6.17 32.92 -34.88
CA TYR A 46 5.48 31.89 -35.66
C TYR A 46 4.88 32.46 -36.94
N ASP A 47 4.13 33.56 -36.84
CA ASP A 47 3.44 34.16 -37.98
C ASP A 47 4.41 34.62 -39.07
N ARG A 48 5.55 35.22 -38.67
CA ARG A 48 6.60 35.61 -39.62
C ARG A 48 7.23 34.41 -40.31
N TYR A 49 7.48 33.32 -39.58
CA TYR A 49 8.02 32.09 -40.17
C TYR A 49 7.02 31.42 -41.10
N ALA A 50 5.73 31.37 -40.72
CA ALA A 50 4.68 30.81 -41.53
C ALA A 50 4.49 31.59 -42.84
N ASP A 51 4.50 32.93 -42.78
CA ASP A 51 4.41 33.79 -43.97
C ASP A 51 5.65 33.62 -44.88
N HIS A 52 6.85 33.53 -44.30
CA HIS A 52 8.07 33.26 -45.06
C HIS A 52 8.02 31.89 -45.76
N LEU A 53 7.62 30.82 -45.05
CA LEU A 53 7.44 29.48 -45.61
C LEU A 53 6.43 29.49 -46.75
N ALA A 54 5.29 30.15 -46.55
CA ALA A 54 4.22 30.20 -47.54
C ALA A 54 4.71 30.86 -48.84
N ARG A 55 5.43 31.98 -48.72
CA ARG A 55 6.03 32.66 -49.88
C ARG A 55 7.07 31.81 -50.59
N GLU A 56 7.89 31.09 -49.83
CA GLU A 56 8.91 30.21 -50.36
C GLU A 56 8.29 29.03 -51.12
N LEU A 57 7.32 28.33 -50.52
CA LEU A 57 6.61 27.22 -51.16
C LEU A 57 5.86 27.66 -52.42
N LEU A 58 5.20 28.83 -52.40
CA LEU A 58 4.53 29.38 -53.58
C LEU A 58 5.49 29.74 -54.71
N ALA A 59 6.74 30.11 -54.38
CA ALA A 59 7.76 30.42 -55.37
C ALA A 59 8.43 29.17 -55.97
N THR A 60 8.52 28.07 -55.22
CA THR A 60 9.30 26.89 -55.62
C THR A 60 8.48 25.65 -55.98
N CYS A 61 7.21 25.57 -55.57
CA CYS A 61 6.40 24.36 -55.69
C CYS A 61 5.16 24.58 -56.55
N THR A 62 4.79 23.55 -57.33
CA THR A 62 3.49 23.54 -58.02
C THR A 62 2.36 23.25 -57.04
N PRO A 63 1.09 23.57 -57.39
CA PRO A 63 -0.06 23.26 -56.55
C PRO A 63 -0.16 21.79 -56.14
N GLU A 64 0.18 20.86 -57.05
CA GLU A 64 0.18 19.42 -56.78
C GLU A 64 1.25 19.05 -55.74
N HIS A 65 2.44 19.62 -55.84
CA HIS A 65 3.50 19.39 -54.85
C HIS A 65 3.12 19.96 -53.47
N MET A 66 2.50 21.13 -53.42
CA MET A 66 2.00 21.68 -52.16
C MET A 66 0.90 20.81 -51.53
N ALA A 67 0.01 20.25 -52.35
CA ALA A 67 -1.01 19.32 -51.87
C ALA A 67 -0.40 18.05 -51.25
N VAL A 68 0.65 17.50 -51.86
CA VAL A 68 1.39 16.34 -51.32
C VAL A 68 2.08 16.69 -50.00
N ILE A 69 2.76 17.83 -49.93
CA ILE A 69 3.43 18.29 -48.71
C ILE A 69 2.40 18.50 -47.58
N ALA A 70 1.27 19.15 -47.89
CA ALA A 70 0.19 19.36 -46.93
C ALA A 70 -0.39 18.03 -46.43
N ALA A 71 -0.66 17.08 -47.32
CA ALA A 71 -1.17 15.75 -46.96
C ALA A 71 -0.18 14.99 -46.07
N GLN A 72 1.12 15.01 -46.39
CA GLN A 72 2.16 14.41 -45.57
C GLN A 72 2.23 15.04 -44.17
N HIS A 73 2.16 16.36 -44.09
CA HIS A 73 2.12 17.08 -42.81
C HIS A 73 0.87 16.75 -41.99
N MET A 74 -0.29 16.63 -42.63
CA MET A 74 -1.53 16.25 -41.96
C MET A 74 -1.44 14.86 -41.36
N ILE A 75 -0.95 13.88 -42.13
CA ILE A 75 -0.73 12.49 -41.67
C ILE A 75 0.23 12.47 -40.48
N TYR A 76 1.39 13.13 -40.62
CA TYR A 76 2.40 13.17 -39.56
C TYR A 76 1.90 13.84 -38.28
N SER A 77 1.13 14.93 -38.41
CA SER A 77 0.53 15.62 -37.27
C SER A 77 -0.51 14.75 -36.54
N ASP A 78 -1.28 13.96 -37.29
CA ASP A 78 -2.25 13.02 -36.74
C ASP A 78 -1.56 11.87 -35.99
N GLU A 79 -0.53 11.27 -36.58
CA GLU A 79 0.30 10.24 -35.93
C GLU A 79 0.92 10.73 -34.62
N LEU A 80 1.47 11.95 -34.61
CA LEU A 80 2.03 12.56 -33.40
C LEU A 80 0.98 12.80 -32.30
N LYS A 81 -0.24 13.19 -32.67
CA LYS A 81 -1.34 13.35 -31.70
C LYS A 81 -1.75 12.02 -31.10
N CYS A 82 -1.85 10.97 -31.91
CA CYS A 82 -2.17 9.63 -31.45
C CYS A 82 -1.14 9.13 -30.42
N LEU A 83 0.16 9.24 -30.72
CA LEU A 83 1.23 8.85 -29.79
C LEU A 83 1.18 9.64 -28.48
N LEU A 84 0.93 10.95 -28.56
CA LEU A 84 0.87 11.81 -27.37
C LEU A 84 -0.34 11.47 -26.47
N GLU A 85 -1.48 11.09 -27.04
CA GLU A 85 -2.64 10.64 -26.26
C GLU A 85 -2.41 9.23 -25.67
N GLU A 86 -1.78 8.32 -26.40
CA GLU A 86 -1.38 7.00 -25.87
C GLU A 86 -0.48 7.15 -24.64
N ASP A 87 0.59 7.94 -24.74
CA ASP A 87 1.52 8.21 -23.63
C ASP A 87 0.81 8.82 -22.41
N LYS A 88 -0.13 9.76 -22.62
CA LYS A 88 -0.94 10.33 -21.53
C LYS A 88 -1.81 9.28 -20.86
N THR A 89 -2.47 8.43 -21.65
CA THR A 89 -3.35 7.39 -21.08
C THR A 89 -2.56 6.36 -20.28
N ASP A 90 -1.36 6.02 -20.71
CA ASP A 90 -0.50 5.10 -19.97
C ASP A 90 0.06 5.73 -18.70
N LEU A 91 0.45 7.00 -18.74
CA LEU A 91 0.85 7.75 -17.55
C LEU A 91 -0.29 7.83 -16.51
N ASP A 92 -1.53 8.09 -16.94
CA ASP A 92 -2.70 8.13 -16.05
C ASP A 92 -2.99 6.76 -15.41
N LYS A 93 -2.91 5.66 -16.19
CA LYS A 93 -3.04 4.29 -15.66
C LYS A 93 -1.97 3.97 -14.62
N VAL A 94 -0.73 4.34 -14.90
CA VAL A 94 0.40 4.14 -13.98
C VAL A 94 0.18 4.94 -12.69
N PHE A 95 -0.18 6.21 -12.80
CA PHE A 95 -0.44 7.08 -11.65
C PHE A 95 -1.60 6.54 -10.78
N LYS A 96 -2.73 6.16 -11.39
CA LYS A 96 -3.87 5.55 -10.67
C LYS A 96 -3.48 4.27 -9.95
N SER A 97 -2.67 3.42 -10.59
CA SER A 97 -2.16 2.19 -9.99
C SER A 97 -1.29 2.47 -8.77
N PHE A 98 -0.32 3.37 -8.89
CA PHE A 98 0.56 3.77 -7.79
C PHE A 98 -0.21 4.40 -6.63
N PHE A 99 -1.15 5.29 -6.94
CA PHE A 99 -1.98 5.93 -5.92
C PHE A 99 -2.79 4.88 -5.13
N LYS A 100 -3.43 3.94 -5.83
CA LYS A 100 -4.18 2.84 -5.19
C LYS A 100 -3.31 2.00 -4.27
N ILE A 101 -2.12 1.59 -4.73
CA ILE A 101 -1.16 0.82 -3.92
C ILE A 101 -0.77 1.61 -2.67
N THR A 102 -0.43 2.89 -2.83
CA THR A 102 0.02 3.76 -1.73
C THR A 102 -1.05 3.90 -0.65
N VAL A 103 -2.31 4.12 -1.05
CA VAL A 103 -3.44 4.19 -0.12
C VAL A 103 -3.60 2.85 0.62
N GLN A 104 -3.61 1.73 -0.10
CA GLN A 104 -3.77 0.40 0.51
C GLN A 104 -2.66 0.09 1.51
N THR A 105 -1.39 0.31 1.15
CA THR A 105 -0.25 0.08 2.05
C THR A 105 -0.36 0.96 3.29
N SER A 106 -0.68 2.25 3.12
CA SER A 106 -0.80 3.19 4.24
C SER A 106 -1.90 2.76 5.21
N THR A 107 -3.05 2.33 4.70
CA THR A 107 -4.15 1.83 5.54
C THR A 107 -3.75 0.57 6.30
N MET A 108 -3.12 -0.40 5.64
CA MET A 108 -2.67 -1.63 6.29
C MET A 108 -1.66 -1.34 7.40
N THR A 109 -0.65 -0.52 7.12
CA THR A 109 0.36 -0.13 8.11
C THR A 109 -0.27 0.58 9.32
N ALA A 110 -1.21 1.49 9.08
CA ALA A 110 -1.92 2.18 10.16
C ALA A 110 -2.73 1.20 11.03
N MET A 111 -3.45 0.26 10.42
CA MET A 111 -4.19 -0.77 11.15
C MET A 111 -3.27 -1.63 12.01
N THR A 112 -2.17 -2.13 11.45
CA THR A 112 -1.17 -2.92 12.20
C THR A 112 -0.58 -2.14 13.36
N ALA A 113 -0.26 -0.86 13.16
CA ALA A 113 0.27 0.00 14.22
C ALA A 113 -0.75 0.18 15.37
N VAL A 114 -2.03 0.39 15.04
CA VAL A 114 -3.10 0.51 16.04
C VAL A 114 -3.29 -0.80 16.82
N GLU A 115 -3.27 -1.95 16.15
CA GLU A 115 -3.40 -3.26 16.79
C GLU A 115 -2.22 -3.55 17.71
N ALA A 116 -0.99 -3.28 17.25
CA ALA A 116 0.22 -3.42 18.06
C ALA A 116 0.16 -2.55 19.31
N TYR A 117 -0.26 -1.28 19.16
CA TYR A 117 -0.44 -0.37 20.28
C TYR A 117 -1.49 -0.86 21.28
N ARG A 118 -2.64 -1.34 20.79
CA ARG A 118 -3.71 -1.91 21.64
C ARG A 118 -3.22 -3.11 22.43
N LYS A 119 -2.49 -4.02 21.78
CA LYS A 119 -1.92 -5.22 22.41
C LYS A 119 -0.91 -4.82 23.49
N HIS A 120 0.04 -3.97 23.18
CA HIS A 120 1.05 -3.49 24.13
C HIS A 120 0.40 -2.79 25.34
N SER A 121 -0.61 -1.94 25.11
CA SER A 121 -1.35 -1.28 26.18
C SER A 121 -2.12 -2.27 27.06
N ALA A 122 -2.77 -3.28 26.46
CA ALA A 122 -3.43 -4.34 27.20
C ALA A 122 -2.44 -5.17 28.04
N GLU A 123 -1.28 -5.52 27.48
CA GLU A 123 -0.22 -6.24 28.19
C GLU A 123 0.35 -5.43 29.35
N LYS A 124 0.57 -4.12 29.19
CA LYS A 124 1.02 -3.23 30.26
C LYS A 124 -0.01 -3.15 31.39
N ARG A 125 -1.31 -3.03 31.05
CA ARG A 125 -2.39 -3.09 32.04
C ARG A 125 -2.43 -4.43 32.77
N ALA A 126 -2.33 -5.54 32.03
CA ALA A 126 -2.31 -6.88 32.61
C ALA A 126 -1.10 -7.10 33.52
N ALA A 127 0.08 -6.61 33.15
CA ALA A 127 1.29 -6.66 33.97
C ALA A 127 1.10 -5.90 35.28
N GLY A 128 0.50 -4.70 35.24
CA GLY A 128 0.17 -3.93 36.44
C GLY A 128 -0.82 -4.65 37.37
N VAL A 129 -1.85 -5.30 36.82
CA VAL A 129 -2.79 -6.12 37.60
C VAL A 129 -2.08 -7.33 38.23
N ARG A 130 -1.21 -8.02 37.48
CA ARG A 130 -0.41 -9.14 38.00
C ARG A 130 0.49 -8.71 39.15
N ALA A 131 1.20 -7.58 39.03
CA ALA A 131 2.06 -7.04 40.08
C ALA A 131 1.28 -6.77 41.37
N ARG A 132 0.15 -6.05 41.28
CA ARG A 132 -0.72 -5.79 42.44
C ARG A 132 -1.26 -7.07 43.06
N LYS A 133 -1.60 -8.08 42.24
CA LYS A 133 -2.06 -9.38 42.74
C LYS A 133 -0.99 -10.07 43.58
N VAL A 134 0.29 -9.99 43.20
CA VAL A 134 1.40 -10.54 43.99
C VAL A 134 1.49 -9.87 45.37
N GLU A 135 1.36 -8.54 45.43
CA GLU A 135 1.34 -7.79 46.70
C GLU A 135 0.17 -8.22 47.60
N VAL A 136 -1.02 -8.38 47.02
CA VAL A 136 -2.21 -8.83 47.75
C VAL A 136 -2.05 -10.26 48.27
N MET A 137 -1.47 -11.15 47.47
CA MET A 137 -1.17 -12.51 47.89
C MET A 137 -0.17 -12.55 49.05
N ALA A 138 0.86 -11.70 49.03
CA ALA A 138 1.81 -11.58 50.11
C ALA A 138 1.15 -11.04 51.40
N LEU A 139 0.29 -10.02 51.29
CA LEU A 139 -0.48 -9.51 52.42
C LEU A 139 -1.43 -10.57 53.00
N ALA A 140 -2.14 -11.31 52.15
CA ALA A 140 -3.03 -12.39 52.56
C ALA A 140 -2.29 -13.46 53.38
N ARG A 141 -1.09 -13.86 52.92
CA ARG A 141 -0.23 -14.80 53.65
C ARG A 141 0.24 -14.24 54.99
N LYS A 142 0.62 -12.96 55.04
CA LYS A 142 1.00 -12.30 56.29
C LYS A 142 -0.13 -12.30 57.31
N ILE A 143 -1.34 -11.91 56.89
CA ILE A 143 -2.54 -11.92 57.76
C ILE A 143 -2.84 -13.36 58.21
N ALA A 144 -2.79 -14.32 57.30
CA ALA A 144 -3.02 -15.73 57.63
C ALA A 144 -2.01 -16.24 58.67
N ALA A 145 -0.71 -15.97 58.49
CA ALA A 145 0.34 -16.38 59.43
C ALA A 145 0.17 -15.75 60.82
N GLU A 146 -0.33 -14.51 60.90
CA GLU A 146 -0.68 -13.88 62.17
C GLU A 146 -1.88 -14.54 62.83
N LYS A 147 -2.97 -14.76 62.09
CA LYS A 147 -4.16 -15.43 62.62
C LYS A 147 -3.88 -16.89 63.03
N TRP A 148 -3.04 -17.61 62.28
CA TRP A 148 -2.63 -18.97 62.66
C TRP A 148 -1.86 -19.00 63.97
N ARG A 149 -1.00 -18.02 64.23
CA ARG A 149 -0.28 -17.91 65.51
C ARG A 149 -1.21 -17.62 66.69
N ASN A 150 -2.34 -16.96 66.44
CA ASN A 150 -3.34 -16.64 67.44
C ASN A 150 -4.38 -17.76 67.64
N ASP A 151 -4.45 -18.73 66.72
CA ASP A 151 -5.29 -19.95 66.82
C ASP A 151 -4.59 -21.02 67.66
N ILE A 152 -4.41 -20.74 68.95
CA ILE A 152 -3.71 -21.61 69.89
C ILE A 152 -4.42 -22.97 70.02
N ASP A 153 -5.76 -22.95 69.97
CA ASP A 153 -6.61 -24.12 70.13
C ASP A 153 -6.80 -24.94 68.85
N GLN A 154 -6.18 -24.52 67.74
CA GLN A 154 -6.25 -25.20 66.43
C GLN A 154 -7.69 -25.39 65.92
N GLU A 155 -8.56 -24.42 66.21
CA GLU A 155 -9.99 -24.48 65.95
C GLU A 155 -10.28 -24.30 64.46
N PHE A 156 -9.50 -23.49 63.76
CA PHE A 156 -9.84 -23.07 62.41
C PHE A 156 -9.27 -24.01 61.34
N LYS A 157 -10.15 -24.54 60.48
CA LYS A 157 -9.72 -25.16 59.22
C LYS A 157 -9.38 -24.10 58.18
N ILE A 158 -8.59 -24.48 57.17
CA ILE A 158 -8.14 -23.58 56.10
C ILE A 158 -9.28 -22.85 55.38
N GLY A 159 -10.47 -23.47 55.29
CA GLY A 159 -11.66 -22.83 54.73
C GLY A 159 -12.11 -21.62 55.57
N LYS A 160 -12.22 -21.80 56.88
CA LYS A 160 -12.64 -20.72 57.80
C LYS A 160 -11.59 -19.63 57.92
N MET A 161 -10.30 -20.01 57.94
CA MET A 161 -9.22 -19.05 57.88
C MET A 161 -9.25 -18.20 56.60
N ALA A 162 -9.57 -18.82 55.45
CA ALA A 162 -9.68 -18.10 54.19
C ALA A 162 -10.84 -17.08 54.19
N GLU A 163 -11.96 -17.38 54.85
CA GLU A 163 -13.06 -16.42 55.02
C GLU A 163 -12.65 -15.22 55.88
N MET A 164 -11.97 -15.47 57.01
CA MET A 164 -11.50 -14.39 57.89
C MET A 164 -10.49 -13.48 57.17
N VAL A 165 -9.48 -14.07 56.51
CA VAL A 165 -8.50 -13.32 55.73
C VAL A 165 -9.16 -12.58 54.57
N PHE A 166 -10.19 -13.17 53.94
CA PHE A 166 -10.95 -12.51 52.88
C PHE A 166 -11.71 -11.27 53.38
N SER A 167 -12.34 -11.35 54.55
CA SER A 167 -13.00 -10.20 55.19
C SER A 167 -12.00 -9.10 55.52
N ASP A 168 -10.86 -9.42 56.15
CA ASP A 168 -9.81 -8.45 56.47
C ASP A 168 -9.28 -7.77 55.19
N LEU A 169 -9.06 -8.53 54.11
CA LEU A 169 -8.61 -7.98 52.83
C LEU A 169 -9.65 -7.06 52.17
N LYS A 170 -10.95 -7.27 52.41
CA LYS A 170 -12.01 -6.39 51.91
C LYS A 170 -12.02 -5.02 52.58
N GLU A 171 -11.52 -4.91 53.80
CA GLU A 171 -11.39 -3.63 54.52
C GLU A 171 -10.16 -2.83 54.06
N THR A 172 -9.29 -3.42 53.24
CA THR A 172 -8.11 -2.74 52.69
C THR A 172 -8.38 -2.09 51.33
N LYS A 173 -7.41 -1.28 50.87
CA LYS A 173 -7.37 -0.72 49.50
C LYS A 173 -7.40 -1.77 48.37
N TYR A 174 -7.26 -3.06 48.69
CA TYR A 174 -7.19 -4.15 47.73
C TYR A 174 -8.53 -4.88 47.51
N CYS A 175 -9.63 -4.40 48.09
CA CYS A 175 -10.96 -5.02 48.00
C CYS A 175 -11.39 -5.40 46.56
N LYS A 176 -11.00 -4.59 45.56
CA LYS A 176 -11.34 -4.82 44.13
C LYS A 176 -10.52 -5.92 43.46
N LEU A 177 -9.42 -6.38 44.06
CA LEU A 177 -8.52 -7.41 43.52
C LEU A 177 -8.79 -8.81 44.09
N VAL A 178 -9.61 -8.91 45.14
CA VAL A 178 -9.92 -10.17 45.82
C VAL A 178 -11.28 -10.66 45.37
N SER A 179 -11.29 -11.66 44.49
CA SER A 179 -12.51 -12.13 43.83
C SER A 179 -13.37 -13.06 44.69
N SER A 180 -12.77 -13.85 45.58
CA SER A 180 -13.52 -14.73 46.50
C SER A 180 -12.66 -15.30 47.62
N ALA A 181 -13.29 -15.75 48.71
CA ALA A 181 -12.63 -16.51 49.77
C ALA A 181 -11.97 -17.80 49.25
N GLY A 182 -12.55 -18.44 48.22
CA GLY A 182 -11.95 -19.59 47.55
C GLY A 182 -10.62 -19.26 46.84
N ALA A 183 -10.47 -18.03 46.32
CA ALA A 183 -9.18 -17.57 45.79
C ALA A 183 -8.15 -17.35 46.91
N VAL A 184 -8.57 -16.74 48.02
CA VAL A 184 -7.73 -16.52 49.20
C VAL A 184 -7.25 -17.84 49.79
N LYS A 185 -8.11 -18.86 49.88
CA LYS A 185 -7.76 -20.22 50.32
C LYS A 185 -6.55 -20.77 49.56
N ARG A 186 -6.48 -20.57 48.24
CA ARG A 186 -5.35 -21.01 47.42
C ARG A 186 -4.08 -20.19 47.69
N TRP A 187 -4.21 -18.91 48.01
CA TRP A 187 -3.07 -18.03 48.28
C TRP A 187 -2.40 -18.33 49.61
N ILE A 188 -3.19 -18.67 50.63
CA ILE A 188 -2.72 -18.91 52.00
C ILE A 188 -2.36 -20.37 52.27
N LYS A 189 -2.71 -21.30 51.38
CA LYS A 189 -2.40 -22.74 51.51
C LYS A 189 -0.93 -23.04 51.85
N PRO A 190 0.09 -22.35 51.31
CA PRO A 190 1.48 -22.58 51.69
C PRO A 190 1.81 -22.27 53.16
N GLU A 191 1.05 -21.38 53.80
CA GLU A 191 1.22 -20.97 55.21
C GLU A 191 0.30 -21.78 56.15
N ALA A 192 -0.50 -22.70 55.62
CA ALA A 192 -1.48 -23.43 56.41
C ALA A 192 -0.77 -24.51 57.26
N PRO A 193 -1.04 -24.57 58.58
CA PRO A 193 -0.58 -25.66 59.42
C PRO A 193 -1.11 -27.01 58.94
N TYR A 194 -0.39 -28.08 59.30
CA TYR A 194 -0.75 -29.44 58.89
C TYR A 194 -2.18 -29.83 59.31
N PHE A 195 -2.58 -29.52 60.54
CA PHE A 195 -3.92 -29.82 61.09
C PHE A 195 -5.06 -29.15 60.29
N ALA A 196 -4.81 -27.96 59.75
CA ALA A 196 -5.79 -27.15 59.02
C ALA A 196 -6.00 -27.66 57.58
N SER A 197 -5.07 -28.46 57.07
CA SER A 197 -5.08 -29.06 55.72
C SER A 197 -5.71 -30.45 55.68
N GLN A 198 -5.95 -31.08 56.82
CA GLN A 198 -6.62 -32.37 56.89
C GLN A 198 -8.13 -32.24 56.64
N PRO A 199 -8.75 -33.15 55.86
CA PRO A 199 -10.20 -33.27 55.83
C PRO A 199 -10.69 -33.57 57.25
N GLY A 200 -11.74 -32.88 57.70
CA GLY A 200 -12.33 -33.14 59.02
C GLY A 200 -12.87 -34.58 59.10
N PRO A 201 -13.01 -35.15 60.31
CA PRO A 201 -13.91 -36.29 60.47
C PRO A 201 -15.30 -35.82 60.06
N GLY A 202 -15.87 -36.48 59.05
CA GLY A 202 -17.23 -36.20 58.58
C GLY A 202 -18.27 -36.55 59.63
#